data_AF-A0A956RP25-F1
#
_entry.id   AF-A0A956RP25-F1
#
_cell.length_a   1.000
_cell.length_b   1.000
_cell.length_c   1.000
_cell.angle_alpha   90.00
_cell.angle_beta   90.00
_cell.angle_gamma   90.00
#
_symmetry.space_group_name_H-M   'P 1'
#
loop_
_entity.id
_entity.type
_entity.pdbx_description
1 polymer ?
#
loop_
_entity_poly.entity_id
_entity_poly.type
_entity_poly.pdbx_seq_one_letter_code
_entity_poly.pdbx_strand_id
1 'polypeptide(L)'
;MLALLGGVVGSVAVGCATVGHSFSADRVPRIVIGETTKSDVRLMFGEPYRRGIDDGDSTWTYVHYKFKLFGEHMKTRDLLLRWGRDERVKSYSYNSNMD
;
A
#
# COMPACT_ATOMS: atom_id res chain seq x y z
N MET A 1 -36.83 34.42 -32.45
CA MET A 1 -35.78 34.84 -31.50
C MET A 1 -35.67 33.74 -30.44
N LEU A 2 -34.56 33.00 -30.50
CA LEU A 2 -33.98 32.02 -29.55
C LEU A 2 -34.88 31.03 -28.76
N ALA A 3 -34.76 29.75 -29.10
CA ALA A 3 -34.82 28.66 -28.14
C ALA A 3 -33.42 28.48 -27.53
N LEU A 4 -33.27 28.66 -26.20
CA LEU A 4 -32.02 28.40 -25.48
C LEU A 4 -32.05 26.99 -24.89
N LEU A 5 -31.51 26.03 -25.64
CA LEU A 5 -30.96 24.79 -25.10
C LEU A 5 -29.57 25.12 -24.50
N GLY A 6 -29.53 25.51 -23.24
CA GLY A 6 -28.29 25.76 -22.50
C GLY A 6 -27.94 24.56 -21.65
N GLY A 7 -27.12 23.66 -22.19
CA GLY A 7 -26.77 22.37 -21.59
C GLY A 7 -26.16 22.44 -20.20
N VAL A 8 -26.52 21.46 -19.36
CA VAL A 8 -25.81 21.17 -18.12
C VAL A 8 -24.40 20.72 -18.50
N VAL A 9 -23.41 21.60 -18.32
CA VAL A 9 -22.00 21.21 -18.38
C VAL A 9 -21.72 20.37 -17.13
N GLY A 10 -21.85 19.05 -17.27
CA GLY A 10 -21.50 18.11 -16.21
C GLY A 10 -20.00 18.15 -15.97
N SER A 11 -19.58 18.74 -14.85
CA SER A 11 -18.19 18.69 -14.38
C SER A 11 -17.80 17.24 -14.11
N VAL A 12 -17.09 16.60 -15.03
CA VAL A 12 -16.51 15.27 -14.80
C VAL A 12 -15.32 15.44 -13.86
N ALA A 13 -15.56 15.36 -12.55
CA ALA A 13 -14.52 15.48 -11.54
C ALA A 13 -13.60 14.25 -11.58
N VAL A 14 -12.48 14.34 -12.29
CA VAL A 14 -11.43 13.30 -12.28
C VAL A 14 -10.73 13.29 -10.91
N GLY A 15 -11.30 12.59 -9.94
CA GLY A 15 -10.68 12.44 -8.62
C GLY A 15 -9.58 11.38 -8.64
N CYS A 16 -8.40 11.76 -8.16
CA CYS A 16 -7.29 10.85 -7.89
C CYS A 16 -7.02 10.87 -6.37
N ALA A 17 -6.93 9.71 -5.75
CA ALA A 17 -6.60 9.58 -4.33
C ALA A 17 -5.45 8.58 -4.16
N THR A 18 -4.55 8.85 -3.21
CA THR A 18 -3.44 7.95 -2.86
C THR A 18 -3.46 7.68 -1.36
N VAL A 19 -3.24 6.43 -0.97
CA VAL A 19 -3.13 6.01 0.44
C VAL A 19 -1.77 5.36 0.67
N GLY A 20 -1.12 5.75 1.78
CA GLY A 20 0.21 5.27 2.15
C GLY A 20 1.33 5.90 1.32
N HIS A 21 2.47 5.21 1.23
CA HIS A 21 3.66 5.69 0.53
C HIS A 21 4.30 4.56 -0.28
N SER A 22 4.93 4.93 -1.40
CA SER A 22 5.66 3.95 -2.22
C SER A 22 6.80 3.32 -1.41
N PHE A 23 6.98 2.01 -1.58
CA PHE A 23 8.10 1.26 -1.00
C PHE A 23 8.73 0.37 -2.08
N SER A 24 10.00 0.04 -1.86
CA SER A 24 10.86 -0.74 -2.77
C SER A 24 10.41 -2.20 -2.86
N ALA A 25 9.41 -2.48 -3.69
CA ALA A 25 8.85 -3.82 -3.88
C ALA A 25 9.89 -4.86 -4.36
N ASP A 26 10.91 -4.41 -5.10
CA ASP A 26 12.06 -5.21 -5.54
C ASP A 26 12.88 -5.79 -4.37
N ARG A 27 12.72 -5.25 -3.15
CA ARG A 27 13.39 -5.74 -1.94
C ARG A 27 12.58 -6.77 -1.17
N VAL A 28 11.30 -7.00 -1.50
CA VAL A 28 10.46 -8.02 -0.84
C VAL A 28 11.10 -9.41 -0.88
N PRO A 29 11.69 -9.87 -2.00
CA PRO A 29 12.37 -11.18 -2.04
C PRO A 29 13.63 -11.28 -1.16
N ARG A 30 14.12 -10.17 -0.59
CA ARG A 30 15.28 -10.16 0.31
C ARG A 30 14.90 -10.41 1.78
N ILE A 31 13.60 -10.49 2.08
CA ILE A 31 13.12 -10.83 3.43
C ILE A 31 13.35 -12.32 3.66
N VAL A 32 14.11 -12.63 4.72
CA VAL A 32 14.39 -13.99 5.16
C VAL A 32 13.71 -14.21 6.50
N ILE A 33 12.78 -15.16 6.54
CA ILE A 33 12.05 -15.54 7.76
C ILE A 33 13.04 -16.06 8.81
N GLY A 34 12.88 -15.61 10.05
CA GLY A 34 13.75 -15.97 11.17
C GLY A 34 15.10 -15.24 11.19
N GLU A 35 15.41 -14.43 10.17
CA GLU A 35 16.68 -13.70 10.08
C GLU A 35 16.47 -12.19 9.98
N THR A 36 15.62 -11.71 9.07
CA THR A 36 15.42 -10.27 8.86
C THR A 36 14.86 -9.60 10.11
N THR A 37 15.51 -8.52 10.55
CA THR A 37 15.14 -7.76 11.74
C THR A 37 14.25 -6.56 11.40
N LYS A 38 13.63 -5.96 12.42
CA LYS A 38 12.94 -4.66 12.30
C LYS A 38 13.83 -3.54 11.74
N SER A 39 15.11 -3.53 12.08
CA SER A 39 16.09 -2.58 11.52
C SER A 39 16.30 -2.79 10.04
N ASP A 40 16.49 -4.03 9.60
CA ASP A 40 16.69 -4.36 8.18
C ASP A 40 15.48 -3.95 7.35
N VAL A 41 14.28 -4.26 7.85
CA VAL A 41 13.02 -3.86 7.20
C VAL A 41 12.91 -2.34 7.08
N ARG A 42 13.25 -1.56 8.12
CA ARG A 42 13.26 -0.09 8.01
C ARG A 42 14.28 0.41 7.00
N LEU A 43 15.45 -0.20 6.93
CA LEU A 43 16.49 0.16 5.96
C LEU A 43 16.06 -0.19 4.51
N MET A 44 15.24 -1.23 4.34
CA MET A 44 14.70 -1.64 3.04
C MET A 44 13.49 -0.83 2.58
N PHE A 45 12.53 -0.58 3.48
CA PHE A 45 11.19 -0.11 3.12
C PHE A 45 10.79 1.21 3.80
N GLY A 46 11.59 1.73 4.74
CA GLY A 46 11.25 2.89 5.55
C GLY A 46 10.35 2.57 6.74
N GLU A 47 9.73 3.61 7.30
CA GLU A 47 8.77 3.46 8.41
C GLU A 47 7.45 2.86 7.90
N PRO A 48 6.83 1.92 8.63
CA PRO A 48 5.58 1.31 8.20
C PRO A 48 4.45 2.34 8.23
N TYR A 49 3.49 2.18 7.30
CA TYR A 49 2.26 2.96 7.31
C TYR A 49 1.44 2.70 8.59
N ARG A 50 1.45 1.45 9.07
CA ARG A 50 0.72 1.06 10.27
C ARG A 50 1.51 0.03 11.07
N ARG A 51 1.45 0.16 12.40
CA ARG A 51 1.89 -0.85 13.36
C ARG A 51 0.67 -1.38 14.11
N GLY A 52 0.60 -2.68 14.34
CA GLY A 52 -0.56 -3.33 14.95
C GLY A 52 -0.20 -4.64 15.66
N ILE A 53 -1.26 -5.38 16.01
CA ILE A 53 -1.19 -6.73 16.57
C ILE A 53 -2.15 -7.61 15.77
N ASP A 54 -1.73 -8.82 15.42
CA ASP A 54 -2.51 -9.82 14.69
C ASP A 54 -2.22 -11.20 15.30
N ASP A 55 -3.25 -11.89 15.81
CA ASP A 55 -3.10 -13.12 16.61
C ASP A 55 -2.09 -13.02 17.78
N GLY A 56 -1.93 -11.83 18.35
CA GLY A 56 -0.96 -11.54 19.42
C GLY A 56 0.47 -11.27 18.92
N ASP A 57 0.75 -11.47 17.63
CA ASP A 57 2.03 -11.09 17.03
C ASP A 57 2.03 -9.59 16.70
N SER A 58 3.15 -8.90 16.93
CA SER A 58 3.30 -7.54 16.42
C SER A 58 3.32 -7.55 14.90
N THR A 59 2.68 -6.55 14.28
CA THR A 59 2.63 -6.44 12.81
C THR A 59 3.00 -5.06 12.31
N TRP A 60 3.70 -5.02 11.18
CA TRP A 60 3.97 -3.81 10.42
C TRP A 60 3.32 -3.94 9.03
N THR A 61 2.55 -2.93 8.62
CA THR A 61 1.92 -2.87 7.30
C THR A 61 2.51 -1.71 6.50
N TYR A 62 2.94 -2.00 5.28
CA TYR A 62 3.28 -1.04 4.25
C TYR A 62 2.20 -1.09 3.18
N VAL A 63 1.67 0.06 2.78
CA VAL A 63 0.65 0.15 1.74
C VAL A 63 0.99 1.29 0.78
N HIS A 64 0.68 1.07 -0.48
CA HIS A 64 0.68 2.11 -1.50
C HIS A 64 -0.49 1.83 -2.44
N TYR A 65 -1.57 2.60 -2.29
CA TYR A 65 -2.79 2.44 -3.09
C TYR A 65 -3.02 3.69 -3.91
N LYS A 66 -3.33 3.52 -5.20
CA LYS A 66 -3.68 4.58 -6.14
C LYS A 66 -5.08 4.33 -6.68
N PHE A 67 -5.97 5.26 -6.42
CA PHE A 67 -7.37 5.25 -6.87
C PHE A 67 -7.57 6.32 -7.94
N LYS A 68 -8.19 5.94 -9.05
CA LYS A 68 -8.73 6.88 -10.05
C LYS A 68 -10.25 6.72 -10.10
N LEU A 69 -10.99 7.81 -9.94
CA LEU A 69 -12.47 7.79 -9.97
C LEU A 69 -13.05 7.55 -11.37
N PHE A 70 -12.30 7.87 -12.43
CA PHE A 70 -12.70 7.67 -13.82
C PHE A 70 -11.51 7.10 -14.61
N GLY A 71 -11.67 5.92 -15.21
CA GLY A 71 -10.65 5.25 -16.03
C GLY A 71 -9.60 4.45 -15.24
N GLU A 72 -9.58 3.15 -15.56
CA GLU A 72 -8.69 2.03 -15.19
C GLU A 72 -8.31 1.74 -13.72
N HIS A 73 -8.37 0.42 -13.47
CA HIS A 73 -8.06 -0.42 -12.31
C HIS A 73 -7.35 0.24 -11.12
N MET A 74 -7.95 0.08 -9.94
CA MET A 74 -7.32 0.36 -8.64
C MET A 74 -5.96 -0.33 -8.57
N LYS A 75 -4.89 0.45 -8.45
CA LYS A 75 -3.53 -0.06 -8.35
C LYS A 75 -3.12 -0.11 -6.88
N THR A 76 -2.79 -1.28 -6.37
CA THR A 76 -2.44 -1.53 -4.98
C THR A 76 -1.17 -2.35 -4.87
N ARG A 77 -0.40 -2.03 -3.83
CA ARG A 77 0.58 -2.95 -3.27
C ARG A 77 0.59 -2.83 -1.76
N ASP A 78 0.72 -3.97 -1.10
CA ASP A 78 0.82 -4.05 0.34
C ASP A 78 1.80 -5.14 0.77
N LEU A 79 2.47 -4.88 1.88
CA LEU A 79 3.35 -5.81 2.56
C LEU A 79 2.94 -5.83 4.04
N LEU A 80 2.49 -6.98 4.51
CA LEU A 80 2.23 -7.24 5.93
C LEU A 80 3.33 -8.13 6.48
N LEU A 81 4.02 -7.65 7.50
CA LEU A 81 5.03 -8.40 8.26
C LEU A 81 4.45 -8.76 9.62
N ARG A 82 4.55 -10.02 10.02
CA ARG A 82 4.33 -10.48 11.40
C ARG A 82 5.68 -10.73 12.07
N TRP A 83 5.84 -10.24 13.29
CA TRP A 83 7.08 -10.31 14.06
C TRP A 83 7.02 -11.46 15.06
N GLY A 84 8.13 -12.20 15.15
CA GLY A 84 8.38 -13.15 16.22
C GLY A 84 8.68 -12.44 17.54
N ARG A 85 8.70 -13.23 18.63
CA ARG A 85 9.06 -12.72 19.97
C ARG A 85 10.50 -12.24 20.08
N ASP A 86 11.37 -12.70 19.18
CA ASP A 86 12.78 -12.33 19.02
C ASP A 86 12.98 -11.10 18.12
N GLU A 87 11.89 -10.42 17.74
CA GLU A 87 11.87 -9.25 16.85
C GLU A 87 12.37 -9.52 15.42
N ARG A 88 12.37 -10.78 14.98
CA ARG A 88 12.65 -11.18 13.60
C ARG A 88 11.36 -11.46 12.84
N VAL A 89 11.41 -11.43 11.51
CA VAL A 89 10.24 -11.75 10.68
C VAL A 89 9.82 -13.20 10.94
N LYS A 90 8.58 -13.38 11.42
CA LYS A 90 7.95 -14.68 11.63
C LYS A 90 7.22 -15.15 10.36
N SER A 91 6.53 -14.24 9.69
CA SER A 91 5.88 -14.47 8.41
C SER A 91 5.61 -13.13 7.71
N TYR A 92 5.33 -13.19 6.41
CA TYR A 92 4.89 -12.02 5.66
C TYR A 92 3.95 -12.40 4.52
N SER A 93 3.14 -11.43 4.08
CA SER A 93 2.38 -11.50 2.84
C SER A 93 2.65 -10.26 2.00
N TYR A 94 2.75 -10.46 0.69
CA TYR A 94 2.91 -9.39 -0.28
C TYR A 94 1.89 -9.57 -1.39
N ASN A 95 1.13 -8.51 -1.67
CA ASN A 95 0.14 -8.50 -2.74
C ASN A 95 0.39 -7.29 -3.63
N SER A 96 0.31 -7.46 -4.95
CA SER A 96 0.32 -6.34 -5.87
C SER A 96 -0.42 -6.61 -7.17
N ASN A 97 -0.98 -5.54 -7.74
CA ASN A 97 -1.40 -5.45 -9.14
C ASN A 97 -0.79 -4.19 -9.81
N MET A 98 0.33 -3.70 -9.27
CA MET A 98 1.02 -2.50 -9.76
C MET A 98 2.04 -2.79 -10.87
N ASP A 99 2.25 -4.07 -11.20
CA ASP A 99 3.24 -4.53 -12.19
C ASP A 99 2.69 -4.48 -13.63
#